data_AF-A0A2H0QTY8-F1
#
_entry.id   AF-A0A2H0QTY8-F1
#
_cell.length_a   1.000
_cell.length_b   1.000
_cell.length_c   1.000
_cell.angle_alpha   90.00
_cell.angle_beta   90.00
_cell.angle_gamma   90.00
#
_symmetry.space_group_name_H-M   'P 1'
#
loop_
_entity.id
_entity.type
_entity.pdbx_description
1 polymer ?
#
loop_
_entity_poly.entity_id
_entity_poly.type
_entity_poly.pdbx_seq_one_letter_code
_entity_poly.pdbx_strand_id
1 'polypeptide(L)'
;MWGHKFKRNRRCPQMPLNDIACKGFKPESKSYKKSDEKGLYLEIMPNGSKYWHLKYRFNKKENRLSFGVYPEISLKEAREKRDEARKLIREGIDPAKKKKVEKLTQYINAENSFENVAREWHNNQKSGCTERHANYVLKRLRYNLLNYSIYTFGHS
;
A
#
# COMPACT_ATOMS: atom_id res chain seq x y z
N MET A 1 -51.52 13.50 14.98
CA MET A 1 -51.07 13.60 13.57
C MET A 1 -49.57 13.88 13.54
N TRP A 2 -48.72 12.85 13.42
CA TRP A 2 -47.27 13.01 13.21
C TRP A 2 -46.88 12.28 11.93
N GLY A 3 -46.79 13.03 10.83
CA GLY A 3 -46.38 12.51 9.53
C GLY A 3 -44.86 12.38 9.46
N HIS A 4 -44.34 11.19 9.72
CA HIS A 4 -42.95 10.86 9.39
C HIS A 4 -42.78 10.88 7.86
N LYS A 5 -42.21 11.96 7.33
CA LYS A 5 -41.76 12.05 5.94
C LYS A 5 -40.62 11.05 5.72
N PHE A 6 -40.96 9.83 5.31
CA PHE A 6 -39.99 8.91 4.70
C PHE A 6 -39.43 9.57 3.43
N LYS A 7 -38.22 10.13 3.51
CA LYS A 7 -37.46 10.52 2.33
C LYS A 7 -37.20 9.24 1.52
N ARG A 8 -38.02 8.98 0.50
CA ARG A 8 -37.79 7.94 -0.49
C ARG A 8 -36.43 8.20 -1.13
N ASN A 9 -35.44 7.42 -0.74
CA ASN A 9 -34.09 7.49 -1.29
C ASN A 9 -34.16 6.97 -2.73
N ARG A 10 -34.43 7.87 -3.69
CA ARG A 10 -34.35 7.56 -5.12
C ARG A 10 -32.89 7.27 -5.44
N ARG A 11 -32.49 6.01 -5.35
CA ARG A 11 -31.17 5.56 -5.81
C ARG A 11 -31.15 5.66 -7.32
N CYS A 12 -30.74 6.80 -7.86
CA CYS A 12 -30.32 6.87 -9.25
C CYS A 12 -29.21 5.82 -9.46
N PRO A 13 -29.23 5.07 -10.58
CA PRO A 13 -28.13 4.16 -10.91
C PRO A 13 -26.82 4.94 -10.88
N GLN A 14 -25.90 4.58 -9.98
CA GLN A 14 -24.56 5.16 -9.99
C GLN A 14 -23.86 4.67 -11.24
N MET A 15 -23.55 5.59 -12.15
CA MET A 15 -22.76 5.27 -13.33
C MET A 15 -21.31 4.99 -12.90
N PRO A 16 -20.66 3.95 -13.45
CA PRO A 16 -19.24 3.72 -13.21
C PRO A 16 -18.44 4.95 -13.62
N LEU A 17 -17.35 5.21 -12.91
CA LEU A 17 -16.47 6.32 -13.22
C LEU A 17 -15.75 6.06 -14.54
N ASN A 18 -15.44 7.16 -15.23
CA ASN A 18 -14.55 7.19 -16.37
C ASN A 18 -13.36 8.11 -16.05
N ASP A 19 -12.20 7.86 -16.65
CA ASP A 19 -10.97 8.59 -16.34
C ASP A 19 -11.08 10.09 -16.67
N ILE A 20 -11.76 10.42 -17.77
CA ILE A 20 -12.07 11.82 -18.15
C ILE A 20 -12.87 12.52 -17.04
N ALA A 21 -13.86 11.83 -16.46
CA ALA A 21 -14.65 12.38 -15.36
C ALA A 21 -13.79 12.55 -14.10
N CYS A 22 -12.94 11.55 -13.77
CA CYS A 22 -12.00 11.62 -12.66
C CYS A 22 -11.08 12.85 -12.76
N LYS A 23 -10.56 13.14 -13.95
CA LYS A 23 -9.75 14.34 -14.22
C LYS A 23 -10.56 15.63 -14.04
N GLY A 24 -11.79 15.66 -14.55
CA GLY A 24 -12.66 16.85 -14.55
C GLY A 24 -13.24 17.27 -13.19
N PHE A 25 -13.22 16.40 -12.17
CA PHE A 25 -13.72 16.76 -10.84
C PHE A 25 -12.89 17.88 -10.20
N LYS A 26 -13.57 18.96 -9.80
CA LYS A 26 -12.98 20.15 -9.15
C LYS A 26 -13.12 20.06 -7.63
N PRO A 27 -12.16 20.59 -6.86
CA PRO A 27 -12.32 20.69 -5.42
C PRO A 27 -13.50 21.61 -5.06
N GLU A 28 -14.19 21.26 -3.98
CA GLU A 28 -15.24 22.08 -3.37
C GLU A 28 -14.83 22.49 -1.95
N SER A 29 -15.60 23.36 -1.30
CA SER A 29 -15.32 23.79 0.08
C SER A 29 -15.33 22.66 1.11
N LYS A 30 -15.99 21.54 0.79
CA LYS A 30 -16.04 20.32 1.60
C LYS A 30 -15.65 19.12 0.76
N SER A 31 -15.11 18.09 1.42
CA SER A 31 -14.80 16.83 0.73
C SER A 31 -16.09 16.16 0.24
N TYR A 32 -16.05 15.61 -0.96
CA TYR A 32 -17.16 14.87 -1.54
C TYR A 32 -16.69 13.59 -2.21
N LYS A 33 -17.64 12.68 -2.44
CA LYS A 33 -17.37 11.33 -2.94
C LYS A 33 -18.02 11.12 -4.29
N LYS A 34 -17.29 10.52 -5.21
CA LYS A 34 -17.78 10.04 -6.49
C LYS A 34 -17.66 8.52 -6.51
N SER A 35 -18.80 7.85 -6.45
CA SER A 35 -18.85 6.39 -6.41
C SER A 35 -18.54 5.81 -7.78
N ASP A 36 -17.76 4.72 -7.76
CA ASP A 36 -17.63 3.79 -8.87
C ASP A 36 -18.47 2.55 -8.51
N GLU A 37 -17.89 1.35 -8.59
CA GLU A 37 -18.58 0.09 -8.36
C GLU A 37 -18.02 -0.68 -7.15
N LYS A 38 -18.84 -1.59 -6.62
CA LYS A 38 -18.46 -2.57 -5.58
C LYS A 38 -17.83 -1.93 -4.32
N GLY A 39 -18.20 -0.69 -4.02
CA GLY A 39 -17.72 0.07 -2.85
C GLY A 39 -16.48 0.93 -3.11
N LEU A 40 -15.91 0.91 -4.32
CA LEU A 40 -14.84 1.82 -4.74
C LEU A 40 -15.43 3.21 -4.96
N TYR A 41 -14.72 4.24 -4.51
CA TYR A 41 -15.06 5.63 -4.76
C TYR A 41 -13.81 6.51 -4.76
N LEU A 42 -13.92 7.63 -5.46
CA LEU A 42 -12.94 8.71 -5.44
C LEU A 42 -13.42 9.76 -4.42
N GLU A 43 -12.58 10.09 -3.44
CA GLU A 43 -12.81 11.20 -2.51
C GLU A 43 -12.01 12.40 -2.96
N ILE A 44 -12.72 13.50 -3.26
CA ILE A 44 -12.11 14.76 -3.67
C ILE A 44 -12.02 15.63 -2.42
N MET A 45 -10.82 16.03 -2.07
CA MET A 45 -10.54 16.88 -0.93
C MET A 45 -10.58 18.37 -1.34
N PRO A 46 -10.88 19.29 -0.40
CA PRO A 46 -10.88 20.73 -0.69
C PRO A 46 -9.53 21.28 -1.19
N ASN A 47 -8.43 20.60 -0.83
CA ASN A 47 -7.08 20.94 -1.29
C ASN A 47 -6.79 20.48 -2.74
N GLY A 48 -7.75 19.84 -3.43
CA GLY A 48 -7.59 19.33 -4.79
C GLY A 48 -7.05 17.91 -4.89
N SER A 49 -6.56 17.31 -3.79
CA SER A 49 -6.13 15.91 -3.77
C SER A 49 -7.32 14.97 -3.97
N LYS A 50 -7.10 13.90 -4.73
CA LYS A 50 -8.14 12.92 -5.09
C LYS A 50 -7.70 11.54 -4.62
N TYR A 51 -8.45 10.91 -3.72
CA TYR A 51 -8.05 9.65 -3.08
C TYR A 51 -8.95 8.49 -3.47
N TRP A 52 -8.35 7.37 -3.84
CA TRP A 52 -9.05 6.11 -4.06
C TRP A 52 -9.32 5.40 -2.75
N HIS A 53 -10.60 5.17 -2.47
CA HIS A 53 -11.04 4.45 -1.29
C HIS A 53 -12.00 3.32 -1.60
N LEU A 54 -11.87 2.23 -0.86
CA LEU A 54 -12.83 1.13 -0.84
C LEU A 54 -13.55 1.09 0.49
N LYS A 55 -14.87 1.26 0.46
CA LYS A 55 -15.75 0.98 1.60
C LYS A 55 -16.13 -0.50 1.58
N TYR A 56 -15.83 -1.20 2.67
CA TYR A 56 -16.11 -2.63 2.82
C TYR A 56 -16.64 -2.96 4.21
N ARG A 57 -17.14 -4.18 4.37
CA ARG A 57 -17.49 -4.73 5.68
C ARG A 57 -16.66 -5.97 5.95
N PHE A 58 -16.15 -6.05 7.16
CA PHE A 58 -15.42 -7.22 7.66
C PHE A 58 -15.82 -7.43 9.12
N ASN A 59 -16.18 -8.66 9.49
CA ASN A 59 -16.66 -9.00 10.84
C ASN A 59 -17.76 -8.06 11.36
N LYS A 60 -18.80 -7.82 10.55
CA LYS A 60 -19.94 -6.93 10.83
C LYS A 60 -19.59 -5.44 11.05
N LYS A 61 -18.31 -5.06 10.95
CA LYS A 61 -17.86 -3.67 11.04
C LYS A 61 -17.64 -3.08 9.67
N GLU A 62 -18.04 -1.82 9.50
CA GLU A 62 -17.72 -1.04 8.30
C GLU A 62 -16.29 -0.51 8.40
N ASN A 63 -15.51 -0.74 7.36
CA ASN A 63 -14.13 -0.32 7.24
C ASN A 63 -13.89 0.40 5.91
N ARG A 64 -12.79 1.15 5.86
CA ARG A 64 -12.34 1.90 4.68
C ARG A 64 -10.88 1.59 4.42
N LEU A 65 -10.57 1.21 3.17
CA LEU A 65 -9.22 0.98 2.70
C LEU A 65 -8.80 2.12 1.76
N SER A 66 -7.54 2.57 1.87
CA SER A 66 -6.95 3.56 0.97
C SER A 66 -6.04 2.87 -0.05
N PHE A 67 -6.29 3.10 -1.34
CA PHE A 67 -5.44 2.59 -2.40
C PHE A 67 -4.34 3.57 -2.78
N GLY A 68 -4.61 4.88 -2.72
CA GLY A 68 -3.65 5.97 -2.93
C GLY A 68 -4.30 7.15 -3.64
N VAL A 69 -3.50 7.97 -4.33
CA VAL A 69 -3.91 9.26 -4.89
C VAL A 69 -4.04 9.17 -6.41
N TYR A 70 -5.01 9.85 -7.01
CA TYR A 70 -5.10 10.07 -8.45
C TYR A 70 -4.30 11.33 -8.82
N PRO A 71 -3.48 11.35 -9.89
CA PRO A 71 -3.39 10.35 -10.96
C PRO A 71 -2.31 9.26 -10.76
N GLU A 72 -1.55 9.27 -9.66
CA GLU A 72 -0.50 8.26 -9.39
C GLU A 72 -1.04 6.83 -9.48
N ILE A 73 -2.30 6.64 -9.07
CA ILE A 73 -3.05 5.41 -9.30
C ILE A 73 -4.18 5.71 -10.27
N SER A 74 -4.12 5.04 -11.41
CA SER A 74 -5.15 5.12 -12.44
C SER A 74 -6.46 4.47 -11.97
N LEU A 75 -7.59 4.81 -12.62
CA LEU A 75 -8.88 4.16 -12.35
C LEU A 75 -8.81 2.63 -12.56
N LYS A 76 -8.04 2.19 -13.57
CA LYS A 76 -7.83 0.77 -13.86
C LYS A 76 -7.14 0.06 -12.69
N GLU A 77 -6.00 0.59 -12.25
CA GLU A 77 -5.28 0.04 -11.08
C GLU A 77 -6.13 0.08 -9.81
N ALA A 78 -6.93 1.13 -9.60
CA ALA A 78 -7.83 1.20 -8.46
C ALA A 78 -8.89 0.07 -8.48
N ARG A 79 -9.37 -0.31 -9.67
CA ARG A 79 -10.30 -1.46 -9.86
C ARG A 79 -9.60 -2.80 -9.65
N GLU A 80 -8.36 -2.95 -10.08
CA GLU A 80 -7.55 -4.15 -9.83
C GLU A 80 -7.31 -4.35 -8.33
N LYS A 81 -6.81 -3.31 -7.63
CA LYS A 81 -6.62 -3.32 -6.16
C LYS A 81 -7.92 -3.59 -5.40
N ARG A 82 -9.05 -3.10 -5.91
CA ARG A 82 -10.38 -3.40 -5.36
C ARG A 82 -10.68 -4.88 -5.47
N ASP A 83 -10.46 -5.50 -6.62
CA ASP A 83 -10.79 -6.91 -6.83
C ASP A 83 -9.87 -7.83 -6.01
N GLU A 84 -8.59 -7.48 -5.86
CA GLU A 84 -7.66 -8.11 -4.92
C GLU A 84 -8.15 -8.00 -3.46
N ALA A 85 -8.49 -6.79 -3.00
CA ALA A 85 -8.99 -6.59 -1.64
C ALA A 85 -10.28 -7.38 -1.38
N ARG A 86 -11.18 -7.47 -2.38
CA ARG A 86 -12.40 -8.27 -2.28
C ARG A 86 -12.11 -9.78 -2.24
N LYS A 87 -11.07 -10.25 -2.94
CA LYS A 87 -10.60 -11.63 -2.83
C LYS A 87 -10.16 -11.95 -1.40
N LEU A 88 -9.34 -11.08 -0.80
CA LEU A 88 -8.89 -11.23 0.58
C LEU A 88 -10.06 -11.26 1.59
N ILE A 89 -11.04 -10.36 1.42
CA ILE A 89 -12.24 -10.34 2.28
C ILE A 89 -13.01 -11.66 2.18
N ARG A 90 -13.12 -12.25 0.97
CA ARG A 90 -13.78 -13.55 0.77
C ARG A 90 -13.03 -14.69 1.44
N GLU A 91 -11.70 -14.61 1.47
CA GLU A 91 -10.82 -15.54 2.19
C GLU A 91 -10.81 -15.32 3.71
N GLY A 92 -11.58 -14.35 4.23
CA GLY A 92 -11.62 -14.05 5.66
C GLY A 92 -10.42 -13.26 6.16
N ILE A 93 -9.63 -12.66 5.26
CA ILE A 93 -8.45 -11.85 5.58
C ILE A 93 -8.83 -10.37 5.51
N ASP A 94 -8.50 -9.60 6.55
CA ASP A 94 -8.67 -8.15 6.53
C ASP A 94 -7.58 -7.50 5.65
N PRO A 95 -7.94 -6.88 4.51
CA PRO A 95 -6.96 -6.32 3.58
C PRO A 95 -6.15 -5.16 4.18
N ALA A 96 -6.72 -4.42 5.15
CA ALA A 96 -5.98 -3.37 5.85
C ALA A 96 -4.85 -3.93 6.72
N LYS A 97 -5.08 -5.07 7.38
CA LYS A 97 -4.07 -5.76 8.17
C LYS A 97 -2.98 -6.35 7.28
N LYS A 98 -3.36 -6.99 6.16
CA LYS A 98 -2.38 -7.54 5.20
C LYS A 98 -1.43 -6.46 4.70
N LYS A 99 -1.96 -5.31 4.25
CA LYS A 99 -1.14 -4.16 3.82
C LYS A 99 -0.20 -3.64 4.91
N LYS A 100 -0.66 -3.62 6.17
CA LYS A 100 0.18 -3.21 7.31
C LYS A 100 1.30 -4.21 7.58
N VAL A 101 0.99 -5.51 7.56
CA VAL A 101 1.98 -6.58 7.75
C VAL A 101 3.03 -6.52 6.64
N GLU A 102 2.62 -6.45 5.37
CA GLU A 102 3.56 -6.35 4.24
C GLU A 102 4.51 -5.15 4.37
N LYS A 103 3.97 -3.97 4.74
CA LYS A 103 4.80 -2.79 4.97
C LYS A 103 5.79 -2.97 6.13
N LEU A 104 5.36 -3.60 7.22
CA LEU A 104 6.23 -3.91 8.36
C LEU A 104 7.28 -4.95 7.98
N THR A 105 6.91 -6.00 7.25
CA THR A 105 7.86 -7.03 6.78
C THR A 105 8.90 -6.41 5.85
N GLN A 106 8.51 -5.53 4.93
CA GLN A 106 9.45 -4.79 4.08
C GLN A 106 10.42 -3.95 4.90
N TYR A 107 9.92 -3.22 5.90
CA TYR A 107 10.74 -2.41 6.79
C TYR A 107 11.71 -3.27 7.61
N ILE A 108 11.21 -4.32 8.25
CA ILE A 108 12.00 -5.29 9.03
C ILE A 108 13.06 -5.95 8.15
N ASN A 109 12.74 -6.33 6.92
CA ASN A 109 13.70 -6.94 6.00
C ASN A 109 14.78 -5.93 5.56
N ALA A 110 14.43 -4.65 5.41
CA ALA A 110 15.40 -3.60 5.11
C ALA A 110 16.31 -3.33 6.32
N GLU A 111 15.76 -3.28 7.53
CA GLU A 111 16.53 -3.10 8.76
C GLU A 111 17.40 -4.32 9.09
N ASN A 112 16.84 -5.53 9.05
CA ASN A 112 17.54 -6.80 9.25
C ASN A 112 18.25 -7.29 7.99
N SER A 113 18.58 -6.40 7.07
CA SER A 113 19.44 -6.77 5.95
C SER A 113 20.76 -7.30 6.51
N PHE A 114 21.28 -8.39 5.93
CA PHE A 114 22.54 -8.99 6.37
C PHE A 114 23.68 -7.96 6.41
N GLU A 115 23.65 -6.96 5.52
CA GLU A 115 24.59 -5.84 5.55
C GLU A 115 24.53 -5.06 6.86
N ASN A 116 23.34 -4.72 7.36
CA ASN A 116 23.18 -3.97 8.61
C ASN A 116 23.66 -4.82 9.81
N VAL A 117 23.24 -6.08 9.88
CA VAL A 117 23.68 -7.00 10.95
C VAL A 117 25.19 -7.22 10.90
N ALA A 118 25.77 -7.37 9.71
CA ALA A 118 27.21 -7.54 9.53
C ALA A 118 28.00 -6.28 9.91
N ARG A 119 27.47 -5.08 9.65
CA ARG A 119 28.07 -3.80 10.08
C ARG A 119 28.00 -3.62 11.60
N GLU A 120 26.87 -3.96 12.21
CA GLU A 120 26.70 -3.89 13.67
C GLU A 120 27.66 -4.85 14.38
N TRP A 121 27.72 -6.11 13.93
CA TRP A 121 28.70 -7.09 14.41
C TRP A 121 30.14 -6.60 14.22
N HIS A 122 30.46 -6.04 13.05
CA HIS A 122 31.78 -5.52 12.74
C HIS A 122 32.21 -4.38 13.67
N ASN A 123 31.29 -3.45 13.96
CA ASN A 123 31.53 -2.37 14.92
C ASN A 123 31.79 -2.89 16.34
N ASN A 124 31.04 -3.90 16.78
CA ASN A 124 31.24 -4.52 18.09
C ASN A 124 32.55 -5.30 18.19
N GLN A 125 33.04 -5.87 17.07
CA GLN A 125 34.32 -6.58 17.01
C GLN A 125 35.53 -5.66 16.86
N LYS A 126 35.33 -4.41 16.42
CA LYS A 126 36.42 -3.45 16.13
C LYS A 126 37.30 -3.15 17.36
N SER A 127 36.79 -3.29 18.57
CA SER A 127 37.54 -3.09 19.82
C SER A 127 38.54 -4.21 20.13
N GLY A 128 38.35 -5.41 19.58
CA GLY A 128 39.21 -6.59 19.79
C GLY A 128 40.22 -6.86 18.68
N CYS A 129 40.26 -6.04 17.62
CA CYS A 129 41.11 -6.29 16.46
C CYS A 129 41.72 -4.99 15.90
N THR A 130 42.85 -5.13 15.18
CA THR A 130 43.51 -3.96 14.56
C THR A 130 42.64 -3.38 13.45
N GLU A 131 42.71 -2.06 13.25
CA GLU A 131 41.94 -1.33 12.23
C GLU A 131 42.11 -1.94 10.82
N ARG A 132 43.32 -2.42 10.51
CA ARG A 132 43.61 -3.11 9.24
C ARG A 132 42.83 -4.43 9.11
N HIS A 133 42.78 -5.25 10.16
CA HIS A 133 42.06 -6.52 10.15
C HIS A 133 40.55 -6.28 10.10
N ALA A 134 40.05 -5.33 10.88
CA ALA A 134 38.65 -4.92 10.83
C ALA A 134 38.27 -4.49 9.40
N ASN A 135 39.02 -3.60 8.77
CA ASN A 135 38.72 -3.14 7.41
C ASN A 135 38.79 -4.27 6.37
N TYR A 136 39.71 -5.24 6.53
CA TYR A 136 39.78 -6.43 5.68
C TYR A 136 38.54 -7.32 5.79
N VAL A 137 38.07 -7.57 7.02
CA VAL A 137 36.86 -8.36 7.29
C VAL A 137 35.63 -7.68 6.69
N LEU A 138 35.47 -6.36 6.86
CA LEU A 138 34.36 -5.60 6.28
C LEU A 138 34.39 -5.60 4.75
N LYS A 139 35.58 -5.49 4.13
CA LYS A 139 35.76 -5.56 2.68
C LYS A 139 35.36 -6.93 2.13
N ARG A 140 35.72 -8.02 2.81
CA ARG A 140 35.33 -9.40 2.44
C ARG A 140 33.82 -9.64 2.57
N LEU A 141 33.21 -9.15 3.66
CA LEU A 141 31.75 -9.23 3.86
C LEU A 141 30.99 -8.51 2.74
N ARG A 142 31.41 -7.30 2.37
CA ARG A 142 30.82 -6.55 1.24
C ARG A 142 31.05 -7.21 -0.12
N TYR A 143 32.23 -7.78 -0.36
CA TYR A 143 32.56 -8.42 -1.64
C TYR A 143 31.71 -9.67 -1.88
N ASN A 144 31.49 -10.49 -0.86
CA ASN A 144 30.63 -11.68 -0.95
C ASN A 144 29.15 -11.33 -1.19
N LEU A 145 28.70 -10.11 -0.82
CA LEU A 145 27.33 -9.64 -1.04
C LEU A 145 27.04 -9.22 -2.49
N LEU A 146 28.05 -8.78 -3.25
CA LEU A 146 27.87 -8.29 -4.63
C LEU A 146 28.31 -9.28 -5.72
N ASN A 147 29.05 -10.34 -5.38
CA ASN A 147 29.59 -11.29 -6.37
C ASN A 147 28.89 -12.66 -6.43
N TYR A 148 27.86 -12.93 -5.62
CA TYR A 148 27.11 -14.20 -5.72
C TYR A 148 25.88 -14.15 -6.65
N SER A 149 25.58 -13.00 -7.27
CA SER A 149 24.52 -12.89 -8.29
C SER A 149 24.97 -13.27 -9.71
N ILE A 150 26.29 -13.35 -9.96
CA ILE A 150 26.86 -13.66 -11.28
C ILE A 150 27.32 -15.12 -11.45
N TYR A 151 27.11 -15.99 -10.45
CA TYR A 151 27.56 -17.39 -10.49
C TYR A 151 26.47 -18.43 -10.20
N THR A 152 25.18 -18.10 -10.35
CA THR A 152 24.08 -19.08 -10.19
C THR A 152 23.08 -19.12 -11.36
N PHE A 153 23.47 -18.63 -12.55
CA PHE A 153 22.79 -18.93 -13.81
C PHE A 153 23.84 -19.23 -14.89
N GLY A 154 24.32 -20.47 -14.87
CA GLY A 154 25.28 -20.95 -15.84
C GLY A 154 25.92 -22.21 -15.30
N HIS A 155 25.19 -23.32 -15.33
CA HIS A 155 25.64 -24.69 -15.54
C HIS A 155 24.41 -25.60 -15.39
N SER A 156 23.77 -25.90 -16.53
CA SER A 156 23.17 -27.18 -16.96
C SER A 156 22.14 -26.88 -18.05
#